data_AF-A0A6V7X9J3-F1
#
_entry.id   AF-A0A6V7X9J3-F1
#
_cell.length_a   1.000
_cell.length_b   1.000
_cell.length_c   1.000
_cell.angle_alpha   90.00
_cell.angle_beta   90.00
_cell.angle_gamma   90.00
#
_symmetry.space_group_name_H-M   'P 1'
#
loop_
_entity.id
_entity.type
_entity.pdbx_description
1 polymer ?
#
loop_
_entity_poly.entity_id
_entity_poly.type
_entity_poly.pdbx_seq_one_letter_code
_entity_poly.pdbx_strand_id
1 'polypeptide(L)'
;MLMPLFNNLFNIWKFIFPHLAFLLGAISFNQFILIATFAFSAVTLTFNIYLIIAQLFCLSIGQTRVEYLQNINIYNLGIWKNLFEILGENWPFIFISPFIKSPLRSDGHSFTTREMQEIRPKYF
;
A
#
# COMPACT_ATOMS: atom_id res chain seq x y z
N MET A 1 29.88 33.46 2.89
CA MET A 1 28.58 32.81 2.57
C MET A 1 28.67 31.76 1.45
N LEU A 2 29.60 31.88 0.49
CA LEU A 2 29.73 30.94 -0.64
C LEU A 2 30.30 29.56 -0.26
N MET A 3 31.25 29.52 0.68
CA MET A 3 31.93 28.29 1.15
C MET A 3 31.00 27.23 1.79
N PRO A 4 30.04 27.59 2.67
CA PRO A 4 29.08 26.60 3.19
C PRO A 4 28.11 26.10 2.12
N LEU A 5 27.79 26.92 1.11
CA LEU A 5 26.91 26.51 0.01
C LEU A 5 27.57 25.44 -0.87
N PHE A 6 28.86 25.60 -1.17
CA PHE A 6 29.65 24.61 -1.91
C PHE A 6 29.76 23.28 -1.14
N ASN A 7 30.04 23.33 0.16
CA ASN A 7 30.11 22.13 0.99
C ASN A 7 28.77 21.39 1.06
N ASN A 8 27.65 22.11 1.16
CA ASN A 8 26.32 21.51 1.14
C ASN A 8 26.03 20.83 -0.21
N LEU A 9 26.38 21.49 -1.32
CA LEU A 9 26.20 20.93 -2.66
C LEU A 9 27.04 19.65 -2.85
N PHE A 10 28.28 19.65 -2.37
CA PHE A 10 29.15 18.47 -2.43
C PHE A 10 28.61 17.30 -1.60
N ASN A 11 28.01 17.58 -0.43
CA ASN A 11 27.37 16.55 0.39
C ASN A 11 26.12 15.97 -0.29
N ILE A 12 25.31 16.81 -0.94
CA ILE A 12 24.14 16.36 -1.72
C ILE A 12 24.60 15.48 -2.88
N TRP A 13 25.67 15.86 -3.59
CA TRP A 13 26.21 15.09 -4.70
C TRP A 13 26.64 13.67 -4.30
N LYS A 14 27.27 13.51 -3.12
CA LYS A 14 27.62 12.18 -2.57
C LYS A 14 26.41 11.29 -2.36
N PHE A 15 25.26 11.89 -2.06
CA PHE A 15 24.01 11.18 -1.82
C PHE A 15 23.29 10.79 -3.11
N ILE A 16 23.35 11.63 -4.14
CA ILE A 16 22.76 11.36 -5.46
C ILE A 16 23.55 10.28 -6.20
N PHE A 17 24.89 10.30 -6.10
CA PHE A 17 25.77 9.35 -6.79
C PHE A 17 26.72 8.62 -5.83
N PRO A 18 26.20 7.79 -4.91
CA PRO A 18 27.02 7.14 -3.87
C PRO A 18 28.08 6.19 -4.46
N HIS A 19 27.80 5.54 -5.59
CA HIS A 19 28.75 4.68 -6.28
C HIS A 19 29.97 5.46 -6.82
N LEU A 20 29.74 6.63 -7.43
CA LEU A 20 30.83 7.49 -7.91
C LEU A 20 31.60 8.10 -6.73
N ALA A 21 30.90 8.53 -5.68
CA ALA A 21 31.53 9.05 -4.48
C ALA A 21 32.43 8.00 -3.80
N PHE A 22 32.03 6.72 -3.83
CA PHE A 22 32.86 5.62 -3.30
C PHE A 22 34.09 5.35 -4.18
N LEU A 23 33.92 5.30 -5.51
CA LEU A 23 35.03 5.09 -6.45
C LEU A 23 36.09 6.21 -6.39
N LEU A 24 35.67 7.46 -6.18
CA LEU A 24 36.57 8.59 -6.03
C LEU A 24 37.16 8.71 -4.61
N GLY A 25 36.84 7.80 -3.69
CA GLY A 25 37.32 7.84 -2.30
C GLY A 25 36.74 8.98 -1.46
N ALA A 26 35.66 9.62 -1.91
CA ALA A 26 35.02 10.75 -1.23
C ALA A 26 34.13 10.32 -0.03
N ILE A 27 33.83 9.02 0.08
CA ILE A 27 33.09 8.37 1.17
C ILE A 27 33.74 7.04 1.56
N SER A 28 33.60 6.64 2.82
CA SER A 28 34.08 5.33 3.31
C SER A 28 33.09 4.20 2.99
N PHE A 29 33.55 2.94 3.08
CA PHE A 29 32.69 1.78 2.83
C PHE A 29 31.46 1.73 3.76
N ASN A 30 31.62 2.06 5.04
CA ASN A 30 30.51 2.12 6.00
C ASN A 30 29.47 3.20 5.60
N GLN A 31 29.95 4.36 5.14
CA GLN A 31 29.07 5.43 4.66
C GLN A 31 28.31 5.01 3.39
N PHE A 32 28.96 4.28 2.49
CA PHE A 32 28.32 3.73 1.30
C PHE A 32 27.18 2.77 1.67
N ILE A 33 27.41 1.80 2.57
CA ILE A 33 26.38 0.86 3.01
C ILE A 33 25.21 1.59 3.68
N LEU A 34 25.49 2.61 4.48
CA LEU A 34 24.45 3.42 5.12
C LEU A 34 23.55 4.13 4.08
N ILE A 35 24.16 4.82 3.10
CA ILE A 35 23.43 5.53 2.05
C ILE A 35 22.64 4.54 1.17
N ALA A 36 23.22 3.40 0.83
CA ALA A 36 22.56 2.36 0.05
C ALA A 36 21.34 1.77 0.78
N THR A 37 21.50 1.45 2.08
CA THR A 37 20.41 0.93 2.92
C THR A 37 19.30 1.96 3.06
N PHE A 38 19.65 3.24 3.24
CA PHE A 38 18.67 4.32 3.28
C PHE A 38 17.89 4.43 1.96
N ALA A 39 18.58 4.47 0.81
CA ALA A 39 17.94 4.57 -0.49
C ALA A 39 17.02 3.38 -0.77
N PHE A 40 17.47 2.16 -0.47
CA PHE A 40 16.67 0.95 -0.58
C PHE A 40 15.43 0.98 0.32
N SER A 41 15.59 1.44 1.57
CA SER A 41 14.48 1.58 2.52
C SER A 41 13.47 2.63 2.06
N ALA A 42 13.94 3.76 1.52
CA ALA A 42 13.07 4.81 0.99
C ALA A 42 12.24 4.34 -0.22
N VAL A 43 12.88 3.61 -1.15
CA VAL A 43 12.19 2.99 -2.30
C VAL A 43 11.17 1.98 -1.81
N THR A 44 11.57 1.07 -0.92
CA THR A 44 10.68 0.05 -0.34
C THR A 44 9.49 0.68 0.37
N LEU A 45 9.72 1.72 1.17
CA LEU A 45 8.66 2.46 1.85
C LEU A 45 7.69 3.10 0.85
N THR A 46 8.21 3.72 -0.22
CA THR A 46 7.39 4.34 -1.27
C THR A 46 6.49 3.31 -1.96
N PHE A 47 7.04 2.15 -2.33
CA PHE A 47 6.25 1.05 -2.92
C PHE A 47 5.21 0.50 -1.94
N ASN A 48 5.55 0.32 -0.66
CA ASN A 48 4.59 -0.13 0.34
C ASN A 48 3.44 0.86 0.54
N ILE A 49 3.73 2.16 0.62
CA ILE A 49 2.70 3.21 0.70
C ILE A 49 1.77 3.14 -0.52
N TYR A 50 2.33 3.00 -1.72
CA TYR A 50 1.55 2.84 -2.94
C TYR A 50 0.63 1.61 -2.88
N LEU A 51 1.15 0.45 -2.48
CA LEU A 51 0.38 -0.79 -2.36
C LEU A 51 -0.72 -0.68 -1.30
N ILE A 52 -0.43 -0.07 -0.16
CA ILE A 52 -1.43 0.18 0.90
C ILE A 52 -2.56 1.04 0.37
N ILE A 53 -2.25 2.17 -0.29
CA ILE A 53 -3.27 3.05 -0.87
C ILE A 53 -4.09 2.31 -1.94
N ALA A 54 -3.43 1.55 -2.82
CA ALA A 54 -4.11 0.77 -3.84
C ALA A 54 -5.05 -0.28 -3.24
N GLN A 55 -4.65 -0.95 -2.16
CA GLN A 55 -5.47 -1.93 -1.46
C GLN A 55 -6.64 -1.27 -0.73
N LEU A 56 -6.41 -0.16 -0.03
CA LEU A 56 -7.47 0.62 0.64
C LEU A 56 -8.53 1.10 -0.36
N PHE A 57 -8.11 1.51 -1.55
CA PHE A 57 -9.02 1.87 -2.64
C PHE A 57 -9.89 0.67 -3.07
N CYS A 58 -9.29 -0.50 -3.29
CA CYS A 58 -10.01 -1.73 -3.65
C CYS A 58 -11.01 -2.14 -2.56
N LEU A 59 -10.59 -2.09 -1.29
CA LEU A 59 -11.43 -2.38 -0.13
C LEU A 59 -12.63 -1.43 -0.01
N SER A 60 -12.41 -0.14 -0.27
CA SER A 60 -13.45 0.88 -0.15
C SER A 60 -14.56 0.71 -1.19
N ILE A 61 -14.18 0.35 -2.42
CA ILE A 61 -15.11 0.20 -3.55
C ILE A 61 -15.69 -1.23 -3.62
N GLY A 62 -15.06 -2.21 -2.97
CA GLY A 62 -15.50 -3.60 -3.03
C GLY A 62 -15.16 -4.27 -4.35
N GLN A 63 -14.01 -3.92 -4.95
CA GLN A 63 -13.60 -4.40 -6.28
C GLN A 63 -12.12 -4.77 -6.31
N THR A 64 -11.80 -5.77 -7.11
CA THR A 64 -10.42 -6.11 -7.48
C THR A 64 -9.88 -5.17 -8.55
N ARG A 65 -8.56 -5.10 -8.67
CA ARG A 65 -7.90 -4.30 -9.73
C ARG A 65 -8.30 -4.74 -11.14
N VAL A 66 -8.52 -6.04 -11.34
CA VAL A 66 -8.95 -6.59 -12.64
C VAL A 66 -10.34 -6.11 -12.98
N GLU A 67 -11.29 -6.19 -12.04
CA GLU A 67 -12.66 -5.71 -12.22
C GLU A 67 -12.71 -4.20 -12.49
N TYR A 68 -11.90 -3.42 -11.79
CA TYR A 68 -11.79 -1.98 -12.02
C TYR A 68 -11.32 -1.67 -13.45
N LEU A 69 -10.30 -2.37 -13.95
CA LEU A 69 -9.80 -2.19 -15.32
C LEU A 69 -10.81 -2.63 -16.38
N GLN A 70 -11.70 -3.58 -16.04
CA GLN A 70 -12.78 -4.05 -16.91
C GLN A 70 -14.08 -3.25 -16.74
N ASN A 71 -14.08 -2.19 -15.91
CA ASN A 71 -15.25 -1.36 -15.58
C ASN A 71 -16.44 -2.16 -15.00
N ILE A 72 -16.17 -3.23 -14.24
CA ILE A 72 -17.19 -4.07 -13.61
C ILE A 72 -17.49 -3.51 -12.21
N ASN A 73 -18.73 -3.01 -12.00
CA ASN A 73 -19.16 -2.39 -10.73
C ASN A 73 -20.38 -3.07 -10.07
N ILE A 74 -20.59 -4.35 -10.39
CA ILE A 74 -21.77 -5.09 -9.93
C ILE A 74 -21.69 -5.53 -8.45
N TYR A 75 -20.49 -5.61 -7.87
CA TYR A 75 -20.25 -6.09 -6.50
C TYR A 75 -20.13 -4.98 -5.46
N ASN A 76 -20.25 -3.71 -5.85
CA ASN A 76 -20.17 -2.60 -4.91
C ASN A 76 -21.49 -2.43 -4.15
N LEU A 77 -21.49 -2.80 -2.87
CA LEU A 77 -22.63 -2.72 -1.95
C LEU A 77 -22.59 -1.48 -1.03
N GLY A 78 -21.55 -0.65 -1.16
CA GLY A 78 -21.27 0.50 -0.31
C GLY A 78 -20.16 0.24 0.72
N ILE A 79 -19.44 1.29 1.12
CA ILE A 79 -18.14 1.19 1.79
C ILE A 79 -18.09 0.28 3.03
N TRP A 80 -19.07 0.41 3.93
CA TRP A 80 -19.12 -0.41 5.14
C TRP A 80 -19.46 -1.87 4.88
N LYS A 81 -20.31 -2.12 3.88
CA LYS A 81 -20.71 -3.49 3.50
C LYS A 81 -19.60 -4.18 2.75
N ASN A 82 -18.91 -3.47 1.86
CA ASN A 82 -17.72 -3.96 1.15
C ASN A 82 -16.63 -4.36 2.14
N LEU A 83 -16.35 -3.51 3.15
CA LEU A 83 -15.39 -3.85 4.20
C LEU A 83 -15.81 -5.09 4.98
N PHE A 84 -17.08 -5.20 5.35
CA PHE A 84 -17.59 -6.37 6.08
C PHE A 84 -17.56 -7.65 5.24
N GLU A 85 -17.82 -7.57 3.93
CA GLU A 85 -17.78 -8.72 3.02
C GLU A 85 -16.35 -9.19 2.76
N ILE A 86 -15.38 -8.26 2.66
CA ILE A 86 -13.98 -8.59 2.37
C ILE A 86 -13.19 -8.96 3.61
N LEU A 87 -13.44 -8.30 4.74
CA LEU A 87 -12.71 -8.52 5.99
C LEU A 87 -13.47 -9.41 6.97
N GLY A 88 -14.76 -9.69 6.74
CA GLY A 88 -15.57 -10.55 7.59
C GLY A 88 -16.13 -9.86 8.84
N GLU A 89 -16.73 -10.66 9.73
CA GLU A 89 -17.51 -10.13 10.85
C GLU A 89 -16.67 -9.37 11.89
N ASN A 90 -15.43 -9.82 12.10
CA ASN A 90 -14.51 -9.31 13.11
C ASN A 90 -13.44 -8.38 12.51
N TRP A 91 -13.77 -7.67 11.44
CA TRP A 91 -12.83 -6.85 10.68
C TRP A 91 -11.97 -5.87 11.49
N PRO A 92 -12.44 -5.21 12.58
CA PRO A 92 -11.60 -4.27 13.33
C PRO A 92 -10.42 -4.97 14.03
N PHE A 93 -10.60 -6.23 14.43
CA PHE A 93 -9.59 -6.98 15.17
C PHE A 93 -8.45 -7.47 14.28
N ILE A 94 -8.68 -7.59 12.97
CA ILE A 94 -7.65 -8.02 11.99
C ILE A 94 -6.48 -7.02 11.94
N PHE A 95 -6.74 -5.74 12.19
CA PHE A 95 -5.69 -4.71 12.25
C PHE A 95 -4.74 -4.88 13.45
N ILE A 96 -5.17 -5.58 14.49
CA ILE A 96 -4.35 -5.83 15.69
C ILE A 96 -3.45 -7.05 15.47
N SER A 97 -3.99 -8.11 14.84
CA SER A 97 -3.25 -9.34 14.61
C SER A 97 -3.80 -10.14 13.42
N PRO A 98 -2.93 -10.65 12.53
CA PRO A 98 -3.35 -11.50 11.42
C PRO A 98 -3.83 -12.89 11.88
N PHE A 99 -3.61 -13.26 13.14
CA PHE A 99 -4.00 -14.57 13.69
C PHE A 99 -5.46 -14.59 14.18
N ILE A 100 -6.12 -13.44 14.24
CA ILE A 100 -7.53 -13.36 14.64
C ILE A 100 -8.38 -13.79 13.46
N LYS A 101 -9.13 -14.89 13.64
CA LYS A 101 -10.05 -15.38 12.63
C LYS A 101 -11.20 -14.40 12.48
N SER A 102 -11.42 -13.96 11.25
CA SER A 102 -12.61 -13.22 10.86
C SER A 102 -13.36 -14.03 9.80
N PRO A 103 -14.48 -14.69 10.15
CA PRO A 103 -15.22 -15.49 9.19
C PRO A 103 -15.82 -14.60 8.11
N LEU A 104 -15.59 -14.99 6.86
CA LEU A 104 -16.18 -14.36 5.68
C LEU A 104 -17.58 -14.91 5.46
N ARG A 105 -18.51 -14.06 4.99
CA ARG A 105 -19.87 -14.49 4.65
C ARG A 105 -19.97 -15.18 3.28
N SER A 106 -18.99 -14.96 2.40
CA SER A 106 -18.95 -15.58 1.08
C SER A 106 -18.23 -16.93 1.14
N ASP A 107 -18.70 -17.86 0.31
CA ASP A 107 -18.09 -19.15 0.02
C ASP A 107 -16.90 -19.05 -0.96
N GLY A 108 -16.62 -17.84 -1.47
CA GLY A 108 -15.58 -17.59 -2.46
C GLY A 108 -16.00 -17.94 -3.90
N HIS A 109 -17.23 -18.41 -4.12
CA HIS A 109 -17.77 -18.74 -5.43
C HIS A 109 -18.94 -17.82 -5.81
N SER A 110 -19.77 -17.47 -4.84
CA SER A 110 -20.95 -16.62 -5.00
C SER A 110 -20.79 -15.34 -4.18
N PHE A 111 -20.89 -14.20 -4.86
CA PHE A 111 -20.82 -12.87 -4.25
C PHE A 111 -22.15 -12.15 -4.39
N THR A 112 -22.52 -11.36 -3.39
CA THR A 112 -23.78 -10.60 -3.45
C THR A 112 -23.61 -9.45 -4.42
N THR A 113 -24.44 -9.42 -5.47
CA THR A 113 -24.47 -8.28 -6.39
C THR A 113 -25.38 -7.18 -5.86
N ARG A 114 -25.17 -5.96 -6.36
CA ARG A 114 -26.00 -4.80 -6.04
C ARG A 114 -27.48 -5.04 -6.36
N GLU A 115 -27.79 -5.69 -7.48
CA GLU A 115 -29.16 -6.03 -7.86
C GLU A 115 -29.83 -6.99 -6.84
N MET A 116 -29.10 -8.02 -6.40
CA MET A 116 -29.60 -8.94 -5.36
C MET A 116 -29.84 -8.23 -4.03
N GLN A 117 -29.05 -7.22 -3.70
CA GLN A 117 -29.24 -6.41 -2.50
C GLN A 117 -30.47 -5.52 -2.58
N GLU A 118 -30.78 -4.97 -3.76
CA GLU A 118 -31.99 -4.15 -3.97
C GLU A 118 -33.28 -5.00 -3.90
N ILE A 119 -33.20 -6.27 -4.31
CA ILE A 119 -34.33 -7.22 -4.26
C ILE A 119 -34.59 -7.74 -2.83
N ARG A 120 -33.57 -7.78 -1.95
CA ARG A 120 -33.72 -8.29 -0.58
C ARG A 120 -34.14 -7.15 0.37
N PRO A 121 -35.41 -7.07 0.84
CA PRO A 121 -35.84 -5.98 1.70
C PRO A 121 -35.11 -5.97 3.05
N LYS A 122 -34.88 -4.77 3.59
CA LYS A 122 -34.14 -4.41 4.81
C LYS A 122 -34.64 -4.99 6.15
N TYR A 123 -35.51 -6.01 6.15
CA TYR A 123 -36.10 -6.56 7.38
C TYR A 123 -35.47 -7.89 7.76
N PHE A 124 -34.26 -7.83 8.35
CA PHE A 124 -33.75 -8.72 9.39
C PHE A 124 -32.57 -8.02 10.07
#